data_AF-A0A845LLK8-F1
#
_entry.id   AF-A0A845LLK8-F1
#
_cell.length_a   1.000
_cell.length_b   1.000
_cell.length_c   1.000
_cell.angle_alpha   90.00
_cell.angle_beta   90.00
_cell.angle_gamma   90.00
#
_symmetry.space_group_name_H-M   'P 1'
#
loop_
_entity.id
_entity.type
_entity.pdbx_description
1 polymer ?
#
loop_
_entity_poly.entity_id
_entity_poly.type
_entity_poly.pdbx_seq_one_letter_code
_entity_poly.pdbx_strand_id
1 'polypeptide(L)'
;MPETSRFFDSTQGDARTYSAADFAEYFATMVTSGVWAEELDALELYSTDTNMTSTLKAGRAFINGHYYESDTAMPMTHDAADATYDRIDRVVLRLNLNAEARNIKATILKGTPSETPIAPALTQDSTVYEIPIAQVLIPAASGVVLDANITDERQYARYKTKPEWYPEGSVPQEAYMYQLFKNELTAQEISDIEANPSLMAIINGNPIAADTVDGAHLSTDGTLASNSDIKIPSEKAVKTYVGEKTARASGTWSDTTTSISAGSTYKKTISLGMSASRGKFISTGYASGDQSVVFFNTSQTGAVGITSDGGVTSVMSNAYYTTNPLSDYCFGPYISIQNAYISGTNLEIVLKNNDTGARTIYARNLNWEVEK
;
A
#
# COMPACT_ATOMS: atom_id res chain seq x y z
N MET A 1 -28.45 41.84 -5.41
CA MET A 1 -28.21 41.25 -6.73
C MET A 1 -28.13 39.74 -6.55
N PRO A 2 -28.74 38.94 -7.43
CA PRO A 2 -28.81 37.49 -7.24
C PRO A 2 -27.45 36.78 -7.45
N GLU A 3 -26.55 37.38 -8.23
CA GLU A 3 -25.21 36.84 -8.51
C GLU A 3 -24.17 37.97 -8.42
N THR A 4 -23.03 37.66 -7.79
CA THR A 4 -21.91 38.59 -7.62
C THR A 4 -20.61 37.85 -7.90
N SER A 5 -19.78 38.36 -8.81
CA SER A 5 -18.46 37.80 -9.15
C SER A 5 -17.35 38.79 -8.75
N ARG A 6 -16.32 38.31 -8.04
CA ARG A 6 -15.25 39.14 -7.44
C ARG A 6 -13.85 38.72 -7.93
N PHE A 7 -12.85 39.58 -7.69
CA PHE A 7 -11.42 39.37 -7.98
C PHE A 7 -11.02 39.25 -9.46
N PHE A 8 -11.66 40.03 -10.33
CA PHE A 8 -11.24 40.24 -11.72
C PHE A 8 -10.55 41.59 -11.88
N ASP A 9 -9.68 41.68 -12.89
CA ASP A 9 -9.01 42.92 -13.29
C ASP A 9 -10.01 43.97 -13.78
N SER A 10 -9.69 45.24 -13.53
CA SER A 10 -10.45 46.36 -14.07
C SER A 10 -10.20 46.52 -15.57
N THR A 11 -11.25 46.85 -16.32
CA THR A 11 -11.16 47.20 -17.74
C THR A 11 -11.68 48.62 -17.98
N GLN A 12 -11.42 49.18 -19.17
CA GLN A 12 -11.84 50.55 -19.52
C GLN A 12 -13.37 50.77 -19.44
N GLY A 13 -14.17 49.70 -19.58
CA GLY A 13 -15.64 49.75 -19.47
C GLY A 13 -16.20 49.17 -18.16
N ASP A 14 -15.35 48.61 -17.30
CA ASP A 14 -15.75 47.94 -16.06
C ASP A 14 -14.66 48.14 -15.00
N ALA A 15 -14.73 49.28 -14.31
CA ALA A 15 -13.83 49.60 -13.21
C ALA A 15 -14.31 48.87 -11.95
N ARG A 16 -13.43 48.03 -11.39
CA ARG A 16 -13.72 47.21 -10.21
C ARG A 16 -12.82 47.61 -9.06
N THR A 17 -13.42 47.84 -7.90
CA THR A 17 -12.72 48.10 -6.64
C THR A 17 -13.20 47.09 -5.61
N TYR A 18 -12.25 46.51 -4.87
CA TYR A 18 -12.53 45.53 -3.82
C TYR A 18 -12.23 46.17 -2.47
N SER A 19 -13.19 46.07 -1.56
CA SER A 19 -13.02 46.51 -0.19
C SER A 19 -12.30 45.45 0.65
N ALA A 20 -11.77 45.84 1.81
CA ALA A 20 -11.26 44.88 2.79
C ALA A 20 -12.34 43.88 3.23
N ALA A 21 -13.62 44.28 3.24
CA ALA A 21 -14.73 43.40 3.54
C ALA A 21 -14.93 42.33 2.46
N ASP A 22 -14.74 42.65 1.18
CA ASP A 22 -14.82 41.66 0.10
C ASP A 22 -13.74 40.59 0.23
N PHE A 23 -12.52 40.99 0.62
CA PHE A 23 -11.43 40.05 0.89
C PHE A 23 -11.68 39.24 2.16
N ALA A 24 -12.13 39.87 3.24
CA ALA A 24 -12.45 39.16 4.48
C ALA A 24 -13.56 38.13 4.25
N GLU A 25 -14.60 38.47 3.49
CA GLU A 25 -15.66 37.53 3.13
C GLU A 25 -15.11 36.33 2.35
N TYR A 26 -14.24 36.59 1.36
CA TYR A 26 -13.57 35.52 0.61
C TYR A 26 -12.73 34.60 1.51
N PHE A 27 -11.86 35.16 2.36
CA PHE A 27 -11.06 34.35 3.30
C PHE A 27 -11.92 33.60 4.32
N ALA A 28 -13.03 34.20 4.76
CA ALA A 28 -13.99 33.56 5.64
C ALA A 28 -14.69 32.36 4.99
N THR A 29 -14.68 32.22 3.66
CA THR A 29 -15.15 31.00 2.99
C THR A 29 -14.12 29.86 3.07
N MET A 30 -12.84 30.19 3.21
CA MET A 30 -11.74 29.23 3.17
C MET A 30 -11.21 28.84 4.56
N VAL A 31 -11.39 29.66 5.59
CA VAL A 31 -10.79 29.46 6.92
C VAL A 31 -11.80 29.75 8.03
N THR A 32 -11.84 28.91 9.08
CA THR A 32 -12.66 29.14 10.28
C THR A 32 -12.04 30.16 11.22
N SER A 33 -12.87 30.83 12.03
CA SER A 33 -12.37 31.70 13.10
C SER A 33 -11.65 30.86 14.16
N GLY A 34 -10.45 31.28 14.56
CA GLY A 34 -9.63 30.60 15.56
C GLY A 34 -8.15 31.01 15.50
N VAL A 35 -7.40 30.50 16.46
CA VAL A 35 -5.94 30.61 16.57
C VAL A 35 -5.26 29.65 15.59
N TRP A 36 -4.15 30.04 15.00
CA TRP A 36 -3.37 29.16 14.14
C TRP A 36 -2.41 28.31 14.99
N ALA A 37 -2.67 27.00 15.09
CA ALA A 37 -1.98 26.11 16.02
C ALA A 37 -0.49 25.91 15.69
N GLU A 38 -0.15 25.84 14.41
CA GLU A 38 1.18 25.46 13.93
C GLU A 38 2.12 26.65 13.69
N GLU A 39 1.69 27.86 14.05
CA GLU A 39 2.45 29.09 13.80
C GLU A 39 2.87 29.77 15.11
N LEU A 40 4.18 30.03 15.22
CA LEU A 40 4.82 30.63 16.39
C LEU A 40 4.49 29.85 17.67
N ASP A 41 4.01 30.52 18.73
CA ASP A 41 3.62 29.91 20.00
C ASP A 41 2.09 29.83 20.16
N ALA A 42 1.35 29.92 19.05
CA ALA A 42 -0.11 29.78 19.00
C ALA A 42 -0.87 30.61 20.05
N LEU A 43 -0.41 31.83 20.35
CA LEU A 43 -1.06 32.74 21.30
C LEU A 43 -1.35 32.09 22.67
N GLU A 44 -0.45 31.24 23.14
CA GLU A 44 -0.56 30.64 24.47
C GLU A 44 -0.46 31.72 25.56
N LEU A 45 -1.33 31.64 26.56
CA LEU A 45 -1.28 32.50 27.74
C LEU A 45 -0.57 31.76 28.87
N TYR A 46 0.39 32.42 29.51
CA TYR A 46 1.08 31.88 30.68
C TYR A 46 1.32 32.97 31.73
N SER A 47 1.65 32.59 32.97
CA SER A 47 2.08 33.51 34.02
C SER A 47 3.48 33.17 34.53
N THR A 48 4.15 34.15 35.13
CA THR A 48 5.43 33.96 35.84
C THR A 48 5.26 33.96 37.36
N ASP A 49 4.03 33.87 37.85
CA ASP A 49 3.66 33.80 39.27
C ASP A 49 4.26 34.93 40.13
N THR A 50 4.52 36.09 39.51
CA THR A 50 5.26 37.19 40.15
C THR A 50 4.36 38.38 40.49
N ASN A 51 3.36 38.67 39.65
CA ASN A 51 2.52 39.84 39.77
C ASN A 51 1.14 39.60 39.14
N MET A 52 0.27 40.62 39.14
CA MET A 52 -1.05 40.59 38.51
C MET A 52 -0.99 40.71 36.98
N THR A 53 -0.06 40.01 36.33
CA THR A 53 0.14 40.06 34.88
C THR A 53 0.28 38.65 34.32
N SER A 54 -0.55 38.31 33.33
CA SER A 54 -0.34 37.17 32.46
C SER A 54 0.38 37.62 31.19
N THR A 55 1.08 36.73 30.49
CA THR A 55 1.80 37.05 29.24
C THR A 55 1.23 36.20 28.12
N LEU A 56 0.78 36.86 27.06
CA LEU A 56 0.31 36.23 25.82
C LEU A 56 1.50 36.06 24.89
N LYS A 57 1.84 34.84 24.51
CA LYS A 57 2.96 34.57 23.58
C LYS A 57 2.63 35.03 22.15
N ALA A 58 3.65 34.99 21.29
CA ALA A 58 3.52 35.27 19.87
C ALA A 58 2.57 34.26 19.19
N GLY A 59 1.94 34.66 18.10
CA GLY A 59 1.00 33.80 17.39
C GLY A 59 0.15 34.53 16.37
N ARG A 60 -0.65 33.73 15.66
CA ARG A 60 -1.50 34.18 14.56
C ARG A 60 -2.92 33.69 14.77
N ALA A 61 -3.90 34.41 14.25
CA ALA A 61 -5.30 34.01 14.30
C ALA A 61 -6.08 34.55 13.11
N PHE A 62 -7.18 33.87 12.78
CA PHE A 62 -8.19 34.36 11.85
C PHE A 62 -9.51 34.57 12.60
N ILE A 63 -10.20 35.67 12.34
CA ILE A 63 -11.55 35.93 12.88
C ILE A 63 -12.41 36.48 11.75
N ASN A 64 -13.41 35.72 11.31
CA ASN A 64 -14.31 36.10 10.21
C ASN A 64 -13.53 36.60 8.97
N GLY A 65 -12.49 35.86 8.59
CA GLY A 65 -11.62 36.18 7.45
C GLY A 65 -10.65 37.35 7.65
N HIS A 66 -10.65 37.99 8.82
CA HIS A 66 -9.65 38.99 9.20
C HIS A 66 -8.47 38.31 9.88
N TYR A 67 -7.25 38.78 9.59
CA TYR A 67 -6.01 38.21 10.07
C TYR A 67 -5.44 39.00 11.25
N TYR A 68 -4.93 38.28 12.23
CA TYR A 68 -4.21 38.81 13.40
C TYR A 68 -2.85 38.14 13.51
N GLU A 69 -1.86 38.94 13.91
CA GLU A 69 -0.49 38.50 14.17
C GLU A 69 0.11 39.29 15.33
N SER A 70 0.80 38.58 16.21
CA SER A 70 1.70 39.13 17.21
C SER A 70 3.01 38.37 17.12
N ASP A 71 4.10 39.06 16.84
CA ASP A 71 5.46 38.50 16.72
C ASP A 71 6.20 38.45 18.06
N THR A 72 5.64 39.08 19.08
CA THR A 72 6.27 39.28 20.38
C THR A 72 5.29 38.95 21.50
N ALA A 73 5.83 38.50 22.63
CA ALA A 73 5.05 38.23 23.82
C ALA A 73 4.53 39.54 24.43
N MET A 74 3.23 39.60 24.70
CA MET A 74 2.54 40.79 25.18
C MET A 74 2.03 40.62 26.61
N PRO A 75 2.41 41.51 27.55
CA PRO A 75 1.89 41.47 28.91
C PRO A 75 0.42 41.89 28.96
N MET A 76 -0.37 41.15 29.72
CA MET A 76 -1.80 41.31 29.95
C MET A 76 -2.01 41.55 31.46
N THR A 77 -2.07 42.84 31.83
CA THR A 77 -2.21 43.26 33.22
C THR A 77 -3.66 43.15 33.69
N HIS A 78 -3.89 42.35 34.72
CA HIS A 78 -5.19 42.22 35.38
C HIS A 78 -5.37 43.29 36.45
N ASP A 79 -6.61 43.73 36.64
CA ASP A 79 -6.95 44.61 37.77
C ASP A 79 -6.65 43.92 39.11
N ALA A 80 -6.42 44.69 40.17
CA ALA A 80 -6.26 44.16 41.52
C ALA A 80 -7.41 43.22 41.91
N ALA A 81 -7.09 42.13 42.63
CA ALA A 81 -8.09 41.18 43.11
C ALA A 81 -9.09 41.86 44.07
N ASP A 82 -10.32 41.34 44.10
CA ASP A 82 -11.28 41.78 45.11
C ASP A 82 -10.84 41.28 46.49
N ALA A 83 -11.17 42.01 47.55
CA ALA A 83 -10.73 41.66 48.90
C ALA A 83 -11.42 40.41 49.47
N THR A 84 -12.62 40.07 48.97
CA THR A 84 -13.52 39.09 49.59
C THR A 84 -13.88 37.94 48.66
N TYR A 85 -14.08 38.18 47.37
CA TYR A 85 -14.56 37.17 46.45
C TYR A 85 -13.60 36.89 45.29
N ASP A 86 -13.60 35.63 44.85
CA ASP A 86 -12.91 35.22 43.64
C ASP A 86 -13.60 35.81 42.41
N ARG A 87 -12.85 35.96 41.32
CA ARG A 87 -13.41 36.28 40.00
C ARG A 87 -12.66 35.54 38.90
N ILE A 88 -13.32 35.34 37.77
CA ILE A 88 -12.68 34.80 36.57
C ILE A 88 -12.63 35.91 35.54
N ASP A 89 -11.43 36.33 35.17
CA ASP A 89 -11.21 37.16 33.98
C ASP A 89 -11.08 36.26 32.75
N ARG A 90 -11.42 36.76 31.56
CA ARG A 90 -11.29 36.01 30.31
C ARG A 90 -10.44 36.81 29.33
N VAL A 91 -9.36 36.21 28.84
CA VAL A 91 -8.54 36.79 27.78
C VAL A 91 -9.15 36.38 26.44
N VAL A 92 -9.39 37.36 25.57
CA VAL A 92 -10.01 37.17 24.26
C VAL A 92 -9.22 37.87 23.17
N LEU A 93 -9.31 37.38 21.94
CA LEU A 93 -9.04 38.20 20.77
C LEU A 93 -10.36 38.83 20.29
N ARG A 94 -10.37 40.16 20.21
CA ARG A 94 -11.53 40.94 19.80
C ARG A 94 -11.30 41.53 18.42
N LEU A 95 -12.07 41.09 17.43
CA LEU A 95 -12.27 41.79 16.16
C LEU A 95 -13.25 42.94 16.39
N ASN A 96 -12.85 44.15 16.04
CA ASN A 96 -13.68 45.35 16.11
C ASN A 96 -13.77 46.02 14.73
N LEU A 97 -14.95 45.95 14.14
CA LEU A 97 -15.28 46.49 12.81
C LEU A 97 -15.81 47.93 12.86
N ASN A 98 -15.89 48.56 14.04
CA ASN A 98 -16.21 49.98 14.13
C ASN A 98 -15.20 50.79 13.32
N ALA A 99 -15.70 51.78 12.56
CA ALA A 99 -14.91 52.57 11.63
C ALA A 99 -13.69 53.26 12.27
N GLU A 100 -13.76 53.57 13.58
CA GLU A 100 -12.68 54.20 14.33
C GLU A 100 -11.62 53.21 14.85
N ALA A 101 -11.99 51.95 15.06
CA ALA A 101 -11.09 50.94 15.66
C ALA A 101 -10.40 50.07 14.60
N ARG A 102 -11.20 49.40 13.75
CA ARG A 102 -10.76 48.51 12.64
C ARG A 102 -9.54 47.65 12.99
N ASN A 103 -9.64 46.84 14.03
CA ASN A 103 -8.51 46.04 14.51
C ASN A 103 -8.95 44.70 15.08
N ILE A 104 -7.98 43.78 15.18
CA ILE A 104 -8.04 42.66 16.10
C ILE A 104 -7.04 42.93 17.23
N LYS A 105 -7.49 42.84 18.48
CA LYS A 105 -6.63 43.02 19.66
C LYS A 105 -6.92 41.99 20.73
N ALA A 106 -5.87 41.55 21.43
CA ALA A 106 -6.05 40.81 22.66
C ALA A 106 -6.58 41.76 23.75
N THR A 107 -7.57 41.33 24.51
CA THR A 107 -8.23 42.14 25.54
C THR A 107 -8.63 41.26 26.71
N ILE A 108 -8.58 41.80 27.92
CA ILE A 108 -9.08 41.14 29.13
C ILE A 108 -10.53 41.57 29.33
N LEU A 109 -11.44 40.61 29.34
CA LEU A 109 -12.79 40.77 29.86
C LEU A 109 -12.74 40.53 31.36
N LYS A 110 -12.94 41.59 32.14
CA LYS A 110 -12.91 41.52 33.60
C LYS A 110 -14.14 40.77 34.12
N GLY A 111 -13.90 39.81 35.00
CA GLY A 111 -14.93 39.09 35.75
C GLY A 111 -15.63 39.96 36.79
N THR A 112 -16.82 39.51 37.22
CA THR A 112 -17.47 40.07 38.42
C THR A 112 -17.15 39.19 39.63
N PRO A 113 -16.64 39.75 40.74
CA PRO A 113 -16.41 38.99 41.97
C PRO A 113 -17.69 38.34 42.51
N SER A 114 -17.62 37.06 42.88
CA SER A 114 -18.76 36.26 43.36
C SER A 114 -18.27 35.05 44.17
N GLU A 115 -19.11 34.50 45.05
CA GLU A 115 -18.87 33.20 45.70
C GLU A 115 -18.79 32.04 44.71
N THR A 116 -19.46 32.18 43.56
CA THR A 116 -19.39 31.26 42.43
C THR A 116 -19.00 32.08 41.20
N PRO A 117 -17.69 32.33 40.98
CA PRO A 117 -17.24 33.17 39.90
C PRO A 117 -17.55 32.52 38.53
N ILE A 118 -17.99 33.34 37.58
CA ILE A 118 -18.35 32.92 36.22
C ILE A 118 -17.54 33.77 35.23
N ALA A 119 -16.97 33.12 34.22
CA ALA A 119 -16.24 33.81 33.15
C ALA A 119 -17.17 34.72 32.33
N PRO A 120 -16.78 35.97 32.03
CA PRO A 120 -17.55 36.89 31.19
C PRO A 120 -17.91 36.29 29.84
N ALA A 121 -19.16 36.45 29.42
CA ALA A 121 -19.62 35.97 28.11
C ALA A 121 -18.90 36.69 26.96
N LEU A 122 -18.71 35.97 25.86
CA LEU A 122 -18.13 36.52 24.63
C LEU A 122 -19.15 37.37 23.89
N THR A 123 -18.69 38.47 23.32
CA THR A 123 -19.47 39.33 22.41
C THR A 123 -19.24 38.86 20.97
N GLN A 124 -20.29 38.39 20.31
CA GLN A 124 -20.27 37.91 18.93
C GLN A 124 -21.44 38.52 18.15
N ASP A 125 -21.32 39.80 17.81
CA ASP A 125 -22.28 40.55 17.01
C ASP A 125 -21.67 40.98 15.66
N SER A 126 -22.41 41.79 14.89
CA SER A 126 -22.00 42.25 13.56
C SER A 126 -20.83 43.24 13.56
N THR A 127 -20.49 43.81 14.71
CA THR A 127 -19.54 44.91 14.86
C THR A 127 -18.36 44.52 15.73
N VAL A 128 -18.59 43.73 16.78
CA VAL A 128 -17.57 43.18 17.67
C VAL A 128 -17.72 41.67 17.69
N TYR A 129 -16.62 40.97 17.40
CA TYR A 129 -16.58 39.52 17.41
C TYR A 129 -15.38 39.02 18.21
N GLU A 130 -15.63 38.23 19.24
CA GLU A 130 -14.62 37.71 20.15
C GLU A 130 -14.45 36.21 20.02
N ILE A 131 -13.19 35.77 20.08
CA ILE A 131 -12.83 34.36 20.30
C ILE A 131 -12.08 34.23 21.64
N PRO A 132 -12.31 33.17 22.41
CA PRO A 132 -11.65 32.98 23.69
C PRO A 132 -10.20 32.51 23.49
N ILE A 133 -9.31 32.94 24.40
CA ILE A 133 -7.94 32.45 24.50
C ILE A 133 -7.76 31.64 25.79
N ALA A 134 -8.10 32.22 26.94
CA ALA A 134 -8.04 31.54 28.22
C ALA A 134 -8.92 32.20 29.28
N GLN A 135 -9.35 31.42 30.26
CA GLN A 135 -9.86 31.93 31.54
C GLN A 135 -8.72 32.07 32.54
N VAL A 136 -8.80 33.10 33.38
CA VAL A 136 -7.83 33.35 34.45
C VAL A 136 -8.60 33.51 35.75
N LEU A 137 -8.47 32.52 36.63
CA LEU A 137 -9.03 32.61 37.99
C LEU A 137 -8.15 33.54 38.84
N ILE A 138 -8.78 34.58 39.39
CA ILE A 138 -8.18 35.52 40.32
C ILE A 138 -8.80 35.28 41.70
N PRO A 139 -8.07 34.62 42.61
CA PRO A 139 -8.54 34.42 43.97
C PRO A 139 -8.65 35.75 44.74
N ALA A 140 -9.57 35.80 45.70
CA ALA A 140 -9.72 36.92 46.60
C ALA A 140 -8.39 37.28 47.29
N ALA A 141 -8.12 38.58 47.42
CA ALA A 141 -6.92 39.17 48.00
C ALA A 141 -5.58 38.70 47.38
N SER A 142 -5.60 38.06 46.20
CA SER A 142 -4.37 37.68 45.52
C SER A 142 -3.62 38.89 44.96
N GLY A 143 -2.30 38.91 45.13
CA GLY A 143 -1.39 39.87 44.48
C GLY A 143 -0.69 39.30 43.23
N VAL A 144 -1.02 38.07 42.85
CA VAL A 144 -0.37 37.32 41.78
C VAL A 144 -1.40 36.54 40.97
N VAL A 145 -1.24 36.51 39.65
CA VAL A 145 -1.89 35.54 38.78
C VAL A 145 -1.01 34.30 38.73
N LEU A 146 -1.53 33.16 39.20
CA LEU A 146 -0.82 31.89 39.12
C LEU A 146 -1.04 31.24 37.75
N ASP A 147 -0.02 30.63 37.18
CA ASP A 147 -0.12 29.88 35.92
C ASP A 147 -1.10 28.71 36.04
N ALA A 148 -1.12 28.05 37.20
CA ALA A 148 -2.07 26.98 37.53
C ALA A 148 -3.53 27.43 37.54
N ASN A 149 -3.81 28.74 37.61
CA ASN A 149 -5.15 29.31 37.56
C ASN A 149 -5.58 29.69 36.13
N ILE A 150 -4.73 29.46 35.14
CA ILE A 150 -5.03 29.70 33.73
C ILE A 150 -5.64 28.42 33.14
N THR A 151 -6.82 28.55 32.56
CA THR A 151 -7.48 27.47 31.82
C THR A 151 -7.53 27.85 30.35
N ASP A 152 -6.91 27.05 29.49
CA ASP A 152 -6.91 27.26 28.05
C ASP A 152 -8.32 27.12 27.45
N GLU A 153 -8.70 28.07 26.59
CA GLU A 153 -9.96 28.05 25.85
C GLU A 153 -9.75 28.26 24.33
N ARG A 154 -8.51 28.16 23.83
CA ARG A 154 -8.19 28.45 22.44
C ARG A 154 -8.97 27.53 21.51
N GLN A 155 -9.65 28.14 20.55
CA GLN A 155 -10.22 27.44 19.41
C GLN A 155 -9.29 27.61 18.22
N TYR A 156 -8.96 26.52 17.54
CA TYR A 156 -8.01 26.58 16.42
C TYR A 156 -8.72 26.78 15.08
N ALA A 157 -8.16 27.68 14.27
CA ALA A 157 -8.58 27.88 12.89
C ALA A 157 -8.25 26.64 12.05
N ARG A 158 -9.16 26.29 11.15
CA ARG A 158 -9.04 25.16 10.22
C ARG A 158 -9.45 25.65 8.83
N TYR A 159 -8.89 25.04 7.79
CA TYR A 159 -9.39 25.26 6.43
C TYR A 159 -10.84 24.73 6.31
N LYS A 160 -11.74 25.54 5.75
CA LYS A 160 -13.17 25.25 5.54
C LYS A 160 -13.45 24.35 4.33
N THR A 161 -12.44 23.71 3.75
CA THR A 161 -12.64 22.89 2.55
C THR A 161 -13.30 21.56 2.89
N LYS A 162 -14.62 21.49 2.67
CA LYS A 162 -15.35 20.25 2.38
C LYS A 162 -15.36 20.07 0.86
N PRO A 163 -14.64 19.09 0.29
CA PRO A 163 -14.82 18.74 -1.12
C PRO A 163 -16.20 18.11 -1.36
N GLU A 164 -16.72 18.27 -2.59
CA GLU A 164 -18.10 17.96 -3.00
C GLU A 164 -18.51 16.47 -2.84
N TRP A 165 -17.53 15.57 -2.70
CA TRP A 165 -17.71 14.12 -2.53
C TRP A 165 -17.77 13.66 -1.07
N TYR A 166 -17.75 14.56 -0.08
CA TYR A 166 -17.84 14.20 1.33
C TYR A 166 -19.31 13.91 1.74
N PRO A 167 -19.67 12.67 2.11
CA PRO A 167 -21.03 12.33 2.50
C PRO A 167 -21.36 13.01 3.84
N GLU A 168 -22.36 13.88 3.81
CA GLU A 168 -22.81 14.61 4.98
C GLU A 168 -23.51 13.64 5.95
N GLY A 169 -22.91 13.41 7.12
CA GLY A 169 -23.60 12.81 8.26
C GLY A 169 -23.20 11.42 8.75
N SER A 170 -22.05 10.84 8.37
CA SER A 170 -21.72 9.47 8.85
C SER A 170 -20.28 9.17 9.29
N VAL A 171 -19.27 10.00 8.99
CA VAL A 171 -17.89 9.77 9.46
C VAL A 171 -17.20 11.08 9.87
N PRO A 172 -16.59 11.20 11.07
CA PRO A 172 -15.76 12.34 11.45
C PRO A 172 -14.60 12.59 10.47
N GLN A 173 -14.18 13.85 10.31
CA GLN A 173 -13.14 14.24 9.37
C GLN A 173 -11.80 13.55 9.66
N GLU A 174 -11.45 13.41 10.94
CA GLU A 174 -10.23 12.76 11.42
C GLU A 174 -10.20 11.28 11.03
N ALA A 175 -11.35 10.60 11.07
CA ALA A 175 -11.47 9.19 10.66
C ALA A 175 -11.26 9.02 9.14
N TYR A 176 -11.81 9.93 8.35
CA TYR A 176 -11.70 9.93 6.89
C TYR A 176 -10.27 10.25 6.42
N MET A 177 -9.65 11.28 7.01
CA MET A 177 -8.27 11.67 6.70
C MET A 177 -7.28 10.56 7.06
N TYR A 178 -7.47 9.91 8.20
CA TYR A 178 -6.66 8.75 8.60
C TYR A 178 -6.75 7.59 7.60
N GLN A 179 -7.95 7.28 7.08
CA GLN A 179 -8.11 6.15 6.14
C GLN A 179 -7.47 6.40 4.76
N LEU A 180 -7.52 7.63 4.24
CA LEU A 180 -7.06 7.93 2.88
C LEU A 180 -5.63 8.47 2.80
N PHE A 181 -5.19 9.21 3.82
CA PHE A 181 -3.94 9.97 3.79
C PHE A 181 -3.03 9.61 4.97
N LYS A 182 -3.16 8.41 5.57
CA LYS A 182 -2.34 7.99 6.72
C LYS A 182 -0.85 8.28 6.54
N ASN A 183 -0.32 8.07 5.33
CA ASN A 183 1.11 8.24 5.02
C ASN A 183 1.55 9.71 4.91
N GLU A 184 0.60 10.63 4.77
CA GLU A 184 0.84 12.07 4.71
C GLU A 184 0.64 12.74 6.08
N LEU A 185 0.16 12.00 7.09
CA LEU A 185 0.02 12.49 8.47
C LEU A 185 1.35 12.38 9.22
N THR A 186 1.59 13.31 10.14
CA THR A 186 2.74 13.23 11.05
C THR A 186 2.57 12.09 12.05
N ALA A 187 3.69 11.62 12.63
CA ALA A 187 3.67 10.56 13.63
C ALA A 187 2.83 10.92 14.88
N GLN A 188 2.77 12.22 15.23
CA GLN A 188 2.00 12.70 16.37
C GLN A 188 0.49 12.66 16.07
N GLU A 189 0.06 13.11 14.89
CA GLU A 189 -1.36 13.06 14.49
C GLU A 189 -1.87 11.62 14.40
N ILE A 190 -1.05 10.70 13.90
CA ILE A 190 -1.37 9.26 13.89
C ILE A 190 -1.57 8.76 15.33
N SER A 191 -0.66 9.10 16.24
CA SER A 191 -0.75 8.71 17.65
C SER A 191 -2.01 9.25 18.32
N ASP A 192 -2.36 10.52 18.08
CA ASP A 192 -3.51 11.17 18.70
C ASP A 192 -4.84 10.59 18.17
N ILE A 193 -4.90 10.23 16.88
CA ILE A 193 -6.06 9.58 16.28
C ILE A 193 -6.21 8.14 16.79
N GLU A 194 -5.12 7.36 16.83
CA GLU A 194 -5.11 5.98 17.31
C GLU A 194 -5.42 5.89 18.82
N ALA A 195 -5.08 6.92 19.59
CA ALA A 195 -5.42 7.04 21.02
C ALA A 195 -6.91 7.36 21.27
N ASN A 196 -7.69 7.76 20.26
CA ASN A 196 -9.11 8.06 20.41
C ASN A 196 -9.99 6.84 20.06
N PRO A 197 -10.55 6.12 21.06
CA PRO A 197 -11.30 4.89 20.81
C PRO A 197 -12.61 5.11 20.05
N SER A 198 -13.23 6.30 20.16
CA SER A 198 -14.47 6.61 19.43
C SER A 198 -14.21 6.84 17.94
N LEU A 199 -13.09 7.49 17.62
CA LEU A 199 -12.64 7.65 16.22
C LEU A 199 -12.22 6.30 15.65
N MET A 200 -11.44 5.50 16.38
CA MET A 200 -11.01 4.17 15.94
C MET A 200 -12.17 3.20 15.72
N ALA A 201 -13.25 3.29 16.52
CA ALA A 201 -14.46 2.51 16.29
C ALA A 201 -15.13 2.84 14.95
N ILE A 202 -15.14 4.12 14.56
CA ILE A 202 -15.71 4.58 13.28
C ILE A 202 -14.78 4.21 12.11
N ILE A 203 -13.47 4.40 12.27
CA ILE A 203 -12.44 4.01 11.29
C ILE A 203 -12.51 2.50 11.01
N ASN A 204 -12.65 1.67 12.05
CA ASN A 204 -12.71 0.23 11.89
C ASN A 204 -14.09 -0.26 11.41
N GLY A 205 -15.17 0.46 11.76
CA GLY A 205 -16.54 0.11 11.39
C GLY A 205 -16.95 0.53 9.98
N ASN A 206 -16.22 1.45 9.37
CA ASN A 206 -16.51 1.96 8.03
C ASN A 206 -15.23 2.08 7.20
N PRO A 207 -14.54 0.96 6.91
CA PRO A 207 -13.32 0.99 6.13
C PRO A 207 -13.64 1.49 4.72
N ILE A 208 -13.19 2.70 4.38
CA ILE A 208 -13.11 3.09 2.98
C ILE A 208 -12.09 2.15 2.38
N ALA A 209 -12.56 1.29 1.48
CA ALA A 209 -11.70 0.47 0.66
C ALA A 209 -10.84 1.45 -0.15
N ALA A 210 -9.66 1.80 0.38
CA ALA A 210 -8.56 2.12 -0.49
C ALA A 210 -8.55 1.01 -1.54
N ASP A 211 -8.46 1.35 -2.83
CA ASP A 211 -8.26 0.39 -3.91
C ASP A 211 -6.87 -0.25 -3.74
N THR A 212 -6.79 -1.04 -2.69
CA THR A 212 -5.68 -1.81 -2.20
C THR A 212 -6.33 -3.15 -2.08
N VAL A 213 -5.92 -4.08 -2.94
CA VAL A 213 -6.37 -5.47 -2.88
C VAL A 213 -6.24 -5.91 -1.43
N ASP A 214 -7.37 -5.97 -0.71
CA ASP A 214 -7.40 -6.39 0.68
C ASP A 214 -6.58 -7.68 0.78
N GLY A 215 -5.73 -7.81 1.79
CA GLY A 215 -4.99 -9.05 2.04
C GLY A 215 -5.88 -10.29 2.04
N ALA A 216 -7.19 -10.13 2.30
CA ALA A 216 -8.22 -11.15 2.18
C ALA A 216 -8.56 -11.56 0.73
N HIS A 217 -8.22 -10.81 -0.31
CA HIS A 217 -8.35 -11.22 -1.71
C HIS A 217 -7.03 -11.69 -2.31
N LEU A 218 -5.89 -11.45 -1.67
CA LEU A 218 -4.60 -12.00 -2.07
C LEU A 218 -4.42 -13.45 -1.56
N SER A 219 -3.84 -14.30 -2.41
CA SER A 219 -3.44 -15.66 -2.06
C SER A 219 -1.91 -15.83 -2.11
N THR A 220 -1.33 -16.42 -1.07
CA THR A 220 0.08 -16.87 -1.05
C THR A 220 0.23 -18.37 -1.27
N ASP A 221 -0.87 -19.07 -1.62
CA ASP A 221 -0.86 -20.51 -1.89
C ASP A 221 -0.11 -20.81 -3.20
N GLY A 222 1.07 -21.43 -3.06
CA GLY A 222 1.93 -21.82 -4.18
C GLY A 222 1.38 -22.95 -5.05
N THR A 223 0.24 -23.55 -4.69
CA THR A 223 -0.40 -24.61 -5.50
C THR A 223 -1.42 -24.07 -6.50
N LEU A 224 -1.86 -22.82 -6.32
CA LEU A 224 -2.93 -22.17 -7.10
C LEU A 224 -4.24 -22.99 -7.11
N ALA A 225 -4.56 -23.71 -6.03
CA ALA A 225 -5.70 -24.63 -5.98
C ALA A 225 -7.06 -23.95 -5.70
N SER A 226 -7.04 -22.71 -5.21
CA SER A 226 -8.26 -21.95 -4.89
C SER A 226 -8.99 -21.43 -6.14
N ASN A 227 -10.30 -21.19 -6.05
CA ASN A 227 -11.09 -20.61 -7.15
C ASN A 227 -10.61 -19.17 -7.47
N SER A 228 -10.31 -18.90 -8.74
CA SER A 228 -9.86 -17.61 -9.27
C SER A 228 -10.91 -16.50 -9.15
N ASP A 229 -12.19 -16.84 -9.02
CA ASP A 229 -13.27 -15.86 -8.86
C ASP A 229 -13.28 -15.22 -7.47
N ILE A 230 -12.51 -15.76 -6.52
CA ILE A 230 -12.53 -15.36 -5.09
C ILE A 230 -11.17 -14.80 -4.65
N LYS A 231 -10.07 -15.29 -5.23
CA LYS A 231 -8.69 -14.95 -4.81
C LYS A 231 -7.79 -14.62 -6.00
N ILE A 232 -7.03 -13.53 -5.87
CA ILE A 232 -5.97 -13.12 -6.79
C ILE A 232 -4.63 -13.67 -6.27
N PRO A 233 -3.83 -14.40 -7.07
CA PRO A 233 -2.55 -14.93 -6.62
C PRO A 233 -1.49 -13.83 -6.48
N SER A 234 -0.77 -13.84 -5.36
CA SER A 234 0.37 -12.94 -5.13
C SER A 234 1.60 -13.35 -5.95
N GLU A 235 2.58 -12.44 -6.11
CA GLU A 235 3.86 -12.77 -6.73
C GLU A 235 4.55 -13.98 -6.08
N LYS A 236 4.40 -14.15 -4.77
CA LYS A 236 4.98 -15.27 -4.02
C LYS A 236 4.34 -16.59 -4.43
N ALA A 237 3.00 -16.64 -4.53
CA ALA A 237 2.28 -17.84 -4.97
C ALA A 237 2.69 -18.27 -6.39
N VAL A 238 2.76 -17.31 -7.32
CA VAL A 238 3.15 -17.57 -8.71
C VAL A 238 4.61 -18.06 -8.80
N LYS A 239 5.54 -17.41 -8.08
CA LYS A 239 6.95 -17.82 -8.06
C LYS A 239 7.13 -19.23 -7.51
N THR A 240 6.42 -19.60 -6.45
CA THR A 240 6.46 -20.97 -5.88
C THR A 240 5.89 -21.99 -6.87
N TYR A 241 4.71 -21.73 -7.45
CA TYR A 241 4.09 -22.63 -8.42
C TYR A 241 5.00 -22.91 -9.62
N VAL A 242 5.56 -21.85 -10.22
CA VAL A 242 6.48 -21.96 -11.36
C VAL A 242 7.75 -22.71 -10.96
N GLY A 243 8.30 -22.47 -9.78
CA GLY A 243 9.45 -23.21 -9.25
C GLY A 243 9.19 -24.72 -9.17
N GLU A 244 8.04 -25.13 -8.63
CA GLU A 244 7.68 -26.56 -8.52
C GLU A 244 7.43 -27.22 -9.88
N LYS A 245 6.78 -26.52 -10.83
CA LYS A 245 6.58 -27.06 -12.18
C LYS A 245 7.90 -27.21 -12.94
N THR A 246 8.84 -26.29 -12.74
CA THR A 246 10.17 -26.33 -13.35
C THR A 246 11.00 -27.48 -12.78
N ALA A 247 10.96 -27.68 -11.46
CA ALA A 247 11.65 -28.79 -10.79
C ALA A 247 11.15 -30.18 -11.24
N ARG A 248 9.87 -30.30 -11.62
CA ARG A 248 9.31 -31.55 -12.18
C ARG A 248 9.69 -31.79 -13.65
N ALA A 249 10.16 -30.76 -14.37
CA ALA A 249 10.57 -30.85 -15.77
C ALA A 249 12.09 -31.05 -15.96
N SER A 250 12.91 -30.86 -14.92
CA SER A 250 14.35 -31.06 -14.97
C SER A 250 14.80 -32.19 -14.04
N GLY A 251 14.72 -33.43 -14.51
CA GLY A 251 15.40 -34.55 -13.86
C GLY A 251 16.90 -34.48 -14.18
N THR A 252 17.72 -33.96 -13.27
CA THR A 252 19.17 -33.91 -13.47
C THR A 252 19.76 -35.32 -13.30
N TRP A 253 20.21 -35.91 -14.40
CA TRP A 253 21.04 -37.11 -14.40
C TRP A 253 22.50 -36.69 -14.20
N SER A 254 23.10 -37.01 -13.05
CA SER A 254 24.55 -36.90 -12.84
C SER A 254 25.22 -38.25 -13.12
N ASP A 255 26.08 -38.33 -14.14
CA ASP A 255 26.96 -39.49 -14.38
C ASP A 255 28.42 -39.01 -14.44
N THR A 256 29.16 -39.29 -13.38
CA THR A 256 30.54 -38.82 -13.18
C THR A 256 31.54 -39.85 -13.73
N THR A 257 31.46 -40.20 -15.01
CA THR A 257 32.48 -41.04 -15.64
C THR A 257 32.78 -40.60 -17.06
N THR A 258 33.97 -40.05 -17.22
CA THR A 258 34.59 -39.56 -18.45
C THR A 258 35.27 -40.72 -19.18
N SER A 259 34.86 -40.96 -20.42
CA SER A 259 35.40 -41.91 -21.43
C SER A 259 34.97 -43.40 -21.34
N ILE A 260 34.50 -43.94 -22.48
CA ILE A 260 34.34 -45.38 -22.77
C ILE A 260 35.25 -45.66 -23.97
N SER A 261 36.18 -46.62 -23.85
CA SER A 261 37.13 -46.96 -24.91
C SER A 261 36.50 -47.82 -26.01
N ALA A 262 37.01 -47.68 -27.24
CA ALA A 262 36.60 -48.47 -28.40
C ALA A 262 36.69 -49.99 -28.13
N GLY A 263 35.69 -50.74 -28.58
CA GLY A 263 35.62 -52.20 -28.43
C GLY A 263 35.03 -52.72 -27.11
N SER A 264 34.62 -51.84 -26.19
CA SER A 264 34.01 -52.25 -24.91
C SER A 264 32.48 -52.26 -24.96
N THR A 265 31.85 -53.34 -24.48
CA THR A 265 30.40 -53.39 -24.24
C THR A 265 30.09 -52.73 -22.90
N TYR A 266 29.40 -51.58 -22.92
CA TYR A 266 28.89 -50.94 -21.70
C TYR A 266 27.49 -51.47 -21.34
N LYS A 267 27.33 -51.99 -20.12
CA LYS A 267 26.03 -52.49 -19.59
C LYS A 267 25.69 -51.70 -18.33
N LYS A 268 24.76 -50.73 -18.39
CA LYS A 268 24.23 -50.05 -17.20
C LYS A 268 22.72 -50.15 -17.17
N THR A 269 22.17 -50.75 -16.11
CA THR A 269 20.73 -50.75 -15.89
C THR A 269 20.32 -49.34 -15.49
N ILE A 270 19.41 -48.72 -16.23
CA ILE A 270 18.81 -47.44 -15.83
C ILE A 270 17.55 -47.78 -15.04
N SER A 271 17.57 -47.51 -13.74
CA SER A 271 16.35 -47.51 -12.93
C SER A 271 15.63 -46.19 -13.19
N LEU A 272 14.61 -46.22 -14.06
CA LEU A 272 13.65 -45.14 -14.13
C LEU A 272 12.85 -45.17 -12.82
N GLY A 273 12.71 -44.04 -12.13
CA GLY A 273 11.89 -43.92 -10.91
C GLY A 273 10.38 -44.06 -11.17
N MET A 274 10.00 -44.90 -12.13
CA MET A 274 8.64 -45.32 -12.42
C MET A 274 8.56 -46.80 -12.04
N SER A 275 7.54 -47.19 -11.28
CA SER A 275 7.31 -48.57 -10.84
C SER A 275 7.03 -49.50 -12.03
N ALA A 276 8.07 -49.91 -12.76
CA ALA A 276 8.13 -51.13 -13.56
C ALA A 276 9.58 -51.35 -14.02
N SER A 277 10.19 -52.38 -13.45
CA SER A 277 11.57 -52.81 -13.57
C SER A 277 11.99 -53.26 -14.98
N ARG A 278 13.31 -53.23 -15.21
CA ARG A 278 14.12 -54.06 -16.15
C ARG A 278 14.35 -53.52 -17.57
N GLY A 279 15.39 -52.69 -17.72
CA GLY A 279 16.07 -52.47 -19.01
C GLY A 279 17.59 -52.65 -18.85
N LYS A 280 18.15 -53.67 -19.51
CA LYS A 280 19.59 -53.98 -19.53
C LYS A 280 20.14 -53.74 -20.94
N PHE A 281 21.25 -53.00 -21.03
CA PHE A 281 21.87 -52.55 -22.27
C PHE A 281 23.01 -53.50 -22.68
N ILE A 282 23.20 -53.73 -23.98
CA ILE A 282 24.37 -54.38 -24.59
C ILE A 282 24.62 -53.72 -25.95
N SER A 283 25.81 -53.13 -26.16
CA SER A 283 26.28 -52.75 -27.51
C SER A 283 27.21 -53.83 -28.08
N THR A 284 27.06 -54.13 -29.36
CA THR A 284 27.95 -54.99 -30.15
C THR A 284 28.42 -54.20 -31.36
N GLY A 285 29.72 -53.94 -31.48
CA GLY A 285 30.32 -53.35 -32.67
C GLY A 285 30.74 -54.43 -33.66
N TYR A 286 30.44 -54.23 -34.94
CA TYR A 286 31.13 -54.92 -36.03
C TYR A 286 31.79 -53.87 -36.94
N ALA A 287 32.95 -54.23 -37.47
CA ALA A 287 33.94 -53.32 -38.02
C ALA A 287 33.56 -52.76 -39.40
N SER A 288 33.09 -51.51 -39.45
CA SER A 288 33.27 -50.58 -40.58
C SER A 288 32.43 -49.32 -40.36
N GLY A 289 32.90 -48.35 -39.56
CA GLY A 289 32.42 -46.95 -39.60
C GLY A 289 30.94 -46.64 -39.27
N ASP A 290 30.04 -47.62 -39.22
CA ASP A 290 28.61 -47.43 -39.08
C ASP A 290 28.21 -47.48 -37.60
N GLN A 291 27.53 -46.43 -37.13
CA GLN A 291 26.98 -46.38 -35.78
C GLN A 291 25.49 -46.72 -35.81
N SER A 292 25.11 -47.85 -35.22
CA SER A 292 23.71 -48.26 -35.06
C SER A 292 23.28 -48.18 -33.60
N VAL A 293 22.13 -47.55 -33.34
CA VAL A 293 21.43 -47.67 -32.05
C VAL A 293 20.22 -48.57 -32.27
N VAL A 294 20.17 -49.70 -31.56
CA VAL A 294 19.08 -50.67 -31.67
C VAL A 294 18.36 -50.78 -30.33
N PHE A 295 17.05 -50.61 -30.35
CA PHE A 295 16.18 -50.84 -29.18
C PHE A 295 15.51 -52.20 -29.31
N PHE A 296 15.55 -53.01 -28.25
CA PHE A 296 14.75 -54.24 -28.13
C PHE A 296 13.69 -54.06 -27.04
N ASN A 297 12.46 -54.51 -27.31
CA ASN A 297 11.47 -54.74 -26.25
C ASN A 297 11.80 -56.06 -25.54
N THR A 298 11.49 -56.19 -24.25
CA THR A 298 11.85 -57.32 -23.38
C THR A 298 11.01 -58.59 -23.60
N SER A 299 9.99 -58.55 -24.46
CA SER A 299 9.30 -59.74 -24.98
C SER A 299 9.76 -60.00 -26.42
N GLN A 300 10.47 -61.11 -26.62
CA GLN A 300 11.00 -61.58 -27.90
C GLN A 300 9.98 -61.46 -29.05
N THR A 301 10.22 -60.55 -30.02
CA THR A 301 9.98 -60.69 -31.48
C THR A 301 9.97 -59.31 -32.18
N GLY A 302 11.08 -58.57 -32.13
CA GLY A 302 11.26 -57.36 -32.97
C GLY A 302 12.46 -56.50 -32.55
N ALA A 303 13.26 -56.06 -33.52
CA ALA A 303 14.34 -55.08 -33.35
C ALA A 303 13.91 -53.75 -33.97
N VAL A 304 14.05 -52.63 -33.26
CA VAL A 304 13.90 -51.29 -33.83
C VAL A 304 15.32 -50.79 -34.15
N GLY A 305 15.70 -50.88 -35.42
CA GLY A 305 16.95 -50.32 -35.92
C GLY A 305 16.76 -48.91 -36.45
N ILE A 306 17.74 -48.03 -36.21
CA ILE A 306 17.94 -46.80 -36.97
C ILE A 306 19.29 -46.95 -37.67
N THR A 307 19.29 -46.88 -39.00
CA THR A 307 20.50 -46.78 -39.83
C THR A 307 20.54 -45.38 -40.45
N SER A 308 21.66 -44.69 -40.31
CA SER A 308 21.92 -43.40 -40.96
C SER A 308 22.66 -43.60 -42.27
N ASP A 309 22.06 -43.25 -43.40
CA ASP A 309 22.69 -42.31 -44.35
C ASP A 309 21.67 -41.77 -45.36
N GLY A 310 21.78 -40.49 -45.71
CA GLY A 310 21.11 -39.84 -46.85
C GLY A 310 19.66 -40.23 -47.21
N GLY A 311 18.67 -39.64 -46.53
CA GLY A 311 17.29 -39.62 -47.00
C GLY A 311 16.35 -40.60 -46.28
N VAL A 312 15.32 -40.02 -45.66
CA VAL A 312 14.25 -40.63 -44.86
C VAL A 312 13.83 -42.02 -45.34
N THR A 313 13.88 -43.05 -44.49
CA THR A 313 12.83 -44.10 -44.49
C THR A 313 12.67 -44.80 -43.14
N SER A 314 11.46 -44.59 -42.58
CA SER A 314 10.61 -45.54 -41.85
C SER A 314 11.16 -46.31 -40.64
N VAL A 315 10.65 -45.95 -39.45
CA VAL A 315 10.20 -46.98 -38.51
C VAL A 315 8.93 -47.59 -39.11
N MET A 316 9.06 -48.76 -39.73
CA MET A 316 7.87 -49.55 -40.06
C MET A 316 7.18 -49.93 -38.77
N SER A 317 5.97 -49.38 -38.59
CA SER A 317 4.93 -50.00 -37.77
C SER A 317 4.68 -51.42 -38.27
N ASN A 318 4.51 -52.38 -37.36
CA ASN A 318 3.95 -53.72 -37.63
C ASN A 318 4.67 -54.56 -38.70
N ALA A 319 5.70 -55.31 -38.30
CA ALA A 319 5.88 -56.64 -38.86
C ALA A 319 5.00 -57.62 -38.05
N TYR A 320 3.71 -57.71 -38.38
CA TYR A 320 2.96 -58.92 -38.05
C TYR A 320 3.17 -59.90 -39.20
N TYR A 321 4.06 -60.89 -39.01
CA TYR A 321 3.86 -62.17 -39.69
C TYR A 321 2.86 -62.94 -38.85
N THR A 322 1.59 -62.82 -39.24
CA THR A 322 0.54 -63.67 -38.68
C THR A 322 0.84 -65.10 -39.10
N THR A 323 0.91 -66.03 -38.17
CA THR A 323 0.25 -67.31 -38.43
C THR A 323 -1.10 -67.21 -37.74
N ASN A 324 -2.05 -66.44 -38.29
CA ASN A 324 -3.40 -66.52 -37.74
C ASN A 324 -3.88 -67.94 -38.09
N PRO A 325 -4.19 -68.76 -37.08
CA PRO A 325 -5.54 -68.72 -36.59
C PRO A 325 -5.61 -68.65 -35.06
N LEU A 326 -6.45 -67.72 -34.59
CA LEU A 326 -7.15 -67.64 -33.31
C LEU A 326 -6.49 -66.79 -32.20
N SER A 327 -7.10 -65.61 -32.01
CA SER A 327 -7.35 -64.91 -30.74
C SER A 327 -6.34 -65.07 -29.59
N ASP A 328 -5.63 -63.99 -29.24
CA ASP A 328 -5.95 -63.26 -28.02
C ASP A 328 -5.25 -61.89 -27.96
N TYR A 329 -6.02 -60.89 -27.56
CA TYR A 329 -5.70 -59.47 -27.49
C TYR A 329 -4.85 -59.13 -26.26
N CYS A 330 -3.78 -58.36 -26.43
CA CYS A 330 -3.08 -57.69 -25.33
C CYS A 330 -3.40 -56.19 -25.36
N PHE A 331 -4.23 -55.70 -24.44
CA PHE A 331 -4.48 -54.28 -24.21
C PHE A 331 -3.58 -53.76 -23.07
N GLY A 332 -2.77 -52.73 -23.33
CA GLY A 332 -1.99 -51.98 -22.33
C GLY A 332 -1.33 -50.73 -22.93
N PRO A 333 -0.93 -49.73 -22.13
CA PRO A 333 -0.35 -48.49 -22.66
C PRO A 333 1.02 -48.71 -23.28
N TYR A 334 1.14 -48.42 -24.58
CA TYR A 334 2.41 -48.56 -25.30
C TYR A 334 3.02 -47.18 -25.60
N ILE A 335 4.18 -46.91 -25.00
CA ILE A 335 5.06 -45.80 -25.38
C ILE A 335 5.85 -46.23 -26.62
N SER A 336 5.74 -45.47 -27.70
CA SER A 336 6.55 -45.67 -28.91
C SER A 336 7.55 -44.54 -29.09
N ILE A 337 8.69 -44.82 -29.72
CA ILE A 337 9.53 -43.77 -30.28
C ILE A 337 8.74 -43.17 -31.45
N GLN A 338 8.36 -41.92 -31.32
CA GLN A 338 7.70 -41.21 -32.41
C GLN A 338 8.73 -40.75 -33.44
N ASN A 339 9.85 -40.21 -32.97
CA ASN A 339 10.97 -39.77 -33.81
C ASN A 339 12.27 -39.88 -33.03
N ALA A 340 13.36 -40.09 -33.75
CA ALA A 340 14.71 -39.83 -33.25
C ALA A 340 15.49 -39.15 -34.37
N TYR A 341 16.19 -38.07 -34.04
CA TYR A 341 17.03 -37.35 -34.98
C TYR A 341 18.34 -36.94 -34.32
N ILE A 342 19.38 -36.88 -35.15
CA ILE A 342 20.67 -36.31 -34.78
C ILE A 342 20.72 -34.89 -35.36
N SER A 343 20.98 -33.91 -34.51
CA SER A 343 21.16 -32.51 -34.91
C SER A 343 22.52 -32.03 -34.40
N GLY A 344 23.48 -31.94 -35.32
CA GLY A 344 24.89 -31.72 -34.98
C GLY A 344 25.44 -32.86 -34.12
N THR A 345 25.96 -32.53 -32.94
CA THR A 345 26.45 -33.51 -31.96
C THR A 345 25.35 -34.03 -31.04
N ASN A 346 24.10 -33.58 -31.14
CA ASN A 346 23.04 -34.04 -30.23
C ASN A 346 22.20 -35.17 -30.84
N LEU A 347 21.91 -36.21 -30.04
CA LEU A 347 20.82 -37.16 -30.33
C LEU A 347 19.59 -36.75 -29.53
N GLU A 348 18.49 -36.54 -30.24
CA GLU A 348 17.19 -36.24 -29.67
C GLU A 348 16.20 -37.36 -29.98
N ILE A 349 15.50 -37.85 -28.95
CA ILE A 349 14.50 -38.90 -29.05
C ILE A 349 13.19 -38.37 -28.50
N VAL A 350 12.15 -38.43 -29.32
CA VAL A 350 10.78 -38.08 -28.94
C VAL A 350 10.02 -39.38 -28.70
N LEU A 351 9.61 -39.58 -27.45
CA LEU A 351 8.71 -40.66 -27.08
C LEU A 351 7.27 -40.15 -27.06
N LYS A 352 6.35 -40.93 -27.64
CA LYS A 352 4.92 -40.66 -27.59
C LYS A 352 4.22 -41.78 -26.83
N ASN A 353 3.37 -41.39 -25.89
CA ASN A 353 2.39 -42.30 -25.31
C ASN A 353 1.20 -42.40 -26.28
N ASN A 354 0.92 -43.58 -26.82
CA ASN A 354 -0.12 -43.73 -27.86
C ASN A 354 -1.55 -43.67 -27.32
N ASP A 355 -1.75 -43.88 -26.02
CA ASP A 355 -3.08 -43.83 -25.40
C ASP A 355 -3.49 -42.40 -25.09
N THR A 356 -2.54 -41.56 -24.66
CA THR A 356 -2.81 -40.16 -24.25
C THR A 356 -2.40 -39.13 -25.29
N GLY A 357 -1.57 -39.50 -26.27
CA GLY A 357 -0.99 -38.60 -27.26
C GLY A 357 0.15 -37.71 -26.74
N ALA A 358 0.46 -37.77 -25.44
CA ALA A 358 1.52 -36.97 -24.82
C ALA A 358 2.90 -37.31 -25.40
N ARG A 359 3.72 -36.28 -25.61
CA ARG A 359 5.08 -36.39 -26.16
C ARG A 359 6.09 -35.90 -25.15
N THR A 360 7.16 -36.66 -24.97
CA THR A 360 8.32 -36.28 -24.15
C THR A 360 9.56 -36.30 -25.00
N ILE A 361 10.31 -35.21 -24.97
CA ILE A 361 11.53 -35.01 -25.73
C ILE A 361 12.73 -35.22 -24.81
N TYR A 362 13.66 -36.07 -25.23
CA TYR A 362 14.94 -36.29 -24.56
C TYR A 362 16.08 -35.95 -25.52
N ALA A 363 16.89 -34.96 -25.18
CA ALA A 363 18.08 -34.59 -25.95
C ALA A 363 19.35 -34.84 -25.14
N ARG A 364 20.39 -35.39 -25.79
CA ARG A 364 21.74 -35.51 -25.23
C ARG A 364 22.78 -35.06 -26.26
N ASN A 365 23.79 -34.35 -25.79
CA ASN A 365 25.02 -34.09 -26.54
C ASN A 365 25.90 -35.35 -26.57
N LEU A 366 26.03 -35.92 -27.76
CA LEU A 366 26.99 -36.96 -28.09
C LEU A 366 28.32 -36.25 -28.34
N ASN A 367 29.17 -36.19 -27.32
CA ASN A 367 30.55 -35.75 -27.48
C ASN A 367 31.29 -36.81 -28.30
N TRP A 368 31.16 -36.77 -29.61
CA TRP A 368 32.00 -37.53 -30.53
C TRP A 368 33.24 -36.68 -30.81
N GLU A 369 34.38 -37.09 -30.25
CA GLU A 369 35.65 -36.66 -30.82
C GLU A 369 35.79 -37.41 -32.15
N VAL A 370 35.65 -36.69 -33.26
CA VAL A 370 36.10 -37.18 -34.55
C VAL A 370 37.62 -37.13 -34.50
N GLU A 371 38.28 -38.26 -34.23
CA GLU A 371 39.69 -38.41 -34.60
C GLU A 371 39.76 -38.20 -36.12
N LYS A 372 40.56 -37.21 -36.53
CA LYS A 372 40.71 -36.80 -37.94
C LYS A 372 41.26 -37.90 -38.83
#